data_AF-F2E1J2-F1
#
_entry.id   AF-F2E1J2-F1
#
_cell.length_a   1.000
_cell.length_b   1.000
_cell.length_c   1.000
_cell.angle_alpha   90.00
_cell.angle_beta   90.00
_cell.angle_gamma   90.00
#
_symmetry.space_group_name_H-M   'P 1'
#
loop_
_entity.id
_entity.type
_entity.pdbx_description
1 polymer ?
#
loop_
_entity_poly.entity_id
_entity_poly.type
_entity_poly.pdbx_seq_one_letter_code
_entity_poly.pdbx_strand_id
1 'polypeptide(L)'
;MELLSFIYSGKLTTNQPTLLLDILMMSDKFEVVSCMRHCSQLLRSLPMTTESALLYLDLPSSISMAAAVQPLTDAAKEFLANKYKDLTKFQDEVMNIPLAGIEAILCSNDLQVASEDAVYDFVIKWARAQYPRTEEKREILGTRLLPLVRFSHMTCRKLRKVLACSDLDNEQATKSVTDALLYKADAPHRQRALATDVLTSRKYTERAYKYRPLKVVEFDRPYPQCIAYLDLKREECGRLFPSGRIYSQAFHLAGQGFFLSAHCNMDQQSAFHCFGLFLGMQEKGSTSVTVDYEFAARTRPSGEFVSKYKGCYTFTGGKAVGYRNLFAIPWPSFMADDSLFFINGVLHLRAELTIKQL
;
A
#
# COMPACT_ATOMS: atom_id res chain seq x y z
N MET A 1 0.76 -46.72 -12.30
CA MET A 1 -0.51 -47.36 -12.74
C MET A 1 -1.64 -46.36 -12.89
N GLU A 2 -1.75 -45.31 -12.06
CA GLU A 2 -2.86 -44.34 -12.17
C GLU A 2 -2.85 -43.47 -13.44
N LEU A 3 -1.69 -43.05 -13.94
CA LEU A 3 -1.62 -42.31 -15.21
C LEU A 3 -2.14 -43.15 -16.39
N LEU A 4 -1.76 -44.44 -16.45
CA LEU A 4 -2.27 -45.37 -17.44
C LEU A 4 -3.78 -45.59 -17.25
N SER A 5 -4.25 -45.76 -16.01
CA SER A 5 -5.69 -45.78 -15.71
C SER A 5 -6.39 -44.54 -16.24
N PHE A 6 -5.82 -43.36 -16.05
CA PHE A 6 -6.40 -42.11 -16.53
C PHE A 6 -6.44 -42.02 -18.06
N ILE A 7 -5.39 -42.46 -18.75
CA ILE A 7 -5.36 -42.49 -20.23
C ILE A 7 -6.48 -43.40 -20.77
N TYR A 8 -6.75 -44.52 -20.11
CA TYR A 8 -7.75 -45.49 -20.57
C TYR A 8 -9.18 -45.24 -20.07
N SER A 9 -9.35 -44.65 -18.87
CA SER A 9 -10.66 -44.50 -18.20
C SER A 9 -11.08 -43.04 -17.94
N GLY A 10 -10.17 -42.08 -18.10
CA GLY A 10 -10.40 -40.67 -17.84
C GLY A 10 -10.61 -40.31 -16.35
N LYS A 11 -10.35 -41.23 -15.41
CA LYS A 11 -10.60 -41.03 -13.97
C LYS A 11 -9.35 -41.30 -13.13
N LEU A 12 -9.13 -40.47 -12.12
CA LEU A 12 -8.15 -40.69 -11.04
C LEU A 12 -8.88 -41.18 -9.79
N THR A 13 -8.27 -42.12 -9.07
CA THR A 13 -8.82 -42.73 -7.86
C THR A 13 -8.23 -42.16 -6.57
N THR A 14 -7.19 -41.34 -6.66
CA THR A 14 -6.47 -40.79 -5.51
C THR A 14 -6.89 -39.36 -5.17
N ASN A 15 -7.05 -39.10 -3.86
CA ASN A 15 -7.34 -37.79 -3.28
C ASN A 15 -6.19 -37.27 -2.39
N GLN A 16 -5.04 -37.95 -2.37
CA GLN A 16 -3.90 -37.53 -1.54
C GLN A 16 -3.04 -36.47 -2.27
N PRO A 17 -2.71 -35.33 -1.64
CA PRO A 17 -1.98 -34.24 -2.30
C PRO A 17 -0.61 -34.64 -2.87
N THR A 18 0.14 -35.48 -2.15
CA THR A 18 1.48 -35.94 -2.56
C THR A 18 1.41 -36.82 -3.81
N LEU A 19 0.50 -37.80 -3.81
CA LEU A 19 0.29 -38.68 -4.97
C LEU A 19 -0.24 -37.89 -6.18
N LEU A 20 -1.10 -36.89 -5.96
CA LEU A 20 -1.58 -36.02 -7.03
C LEU A 20 -0.46 -35.17 -7.65
N LEU A 21 0.49 -34.69 -6.83
CA LEU A 21 1.69 -33.99 -7.30
C LEU A 21 2.60 -34.92 -8.11
N ASP A 22 2.85 -36.14 -7.65
CA ASP A 22 3.64 -37.13 -8.38
C ASP A 22 3.00 -37.49 -9.73
N ILE A 23 1.67 -37.67 -9.75
CA ILE A 23 0.91 -37.91 -10.98
C ILE A 23 0.98 -36.69 -11.91
N LEU A 24 0.93 -35.48 -11.37
CA LEU A 24 1.05 -34.24 -12.15
C LEU A 24 2.45 -34.12 -12.78
N MET A 25 3.52 -34.38 -12.03
CA MET A 25 4.90 -34.41 -12.55
C MET A 25 5.09 -35.48 -13.62
N MET A 26 4.51 -36.68 -13.41
CA MET A 26 4.53 -37.73 -14.43
C MET A 26 3.71 -37.36 -15.66
N SER A 27 2.56 -36.71 -15.49
CA SER A 27 1.72 -36.24 -16.59
C SER A 27 2.42 -35.18 -17.43
N ASP A 28 3.21 -34.30 -16.81
CA ASP A 28 4.05 -33.34 -17.54
C ASP A 28 5.11 -34.06 -18.38
N LYS A 29 5.81 -35.04 -17.80
CA LYS A 29 6.81 -35.85 -18.52
C LYS A 29 6.24 -36.58 -19.74
N PHE A 30 4.97 -36.98 -19.70
CA PHE A 30 4.27 -37.64 -20.81
C PHE A 30 3.36 -36.68 -21.60
N GLU A 31 3.42 -35.37 -21.33
CA GLU A 31 2.65 -34.31 -21.99
C GLU A 31 1.12 -34.52 -21.99
N VAL A 32 0.58 -35.19 -20.97
CA VAL A 32 -0.86 -35.48 -20.84
C VAL A 32 -1.57 -34.30 -20.16
N VAL A 33 -1.84 -33.25 -20.94
CA VAL A 33 -2.42 -31.98 -20.46
C VAL A 33 -3.79 -32.14 -19.78
N SER A 34 -4.62 -33.07 -20.24
CA SER A 34 -5.93 -33.35 -19.64
C SER A 34 -5.80 -33.87 -18.20
N CYS A 35 -4.81 -34.70 -17.92
CA CYS A 35 -4.52 -35.22 -16.59
C CYS A 35 -4.00 -34.10 -15.68
N MET A 36 -3.08 -33.27 -16.18
CA MET A 36 -2.55 -32.12 -15.43
C MET A 36 -3.64 -31.14 -14.99
N ARG A 37 -4.60 -30.81 -15.89
CA ARG A 37 -5.73 -29.95 -15.54
C ARG A 37 -6.62 -30.59 -14.48
N HIS A 38 -6.87 -31.90 -14.59
CA HIS A 38 -7.68 -32.62 -13.63
C HIS A 38 -7.02 -32.69 -12.25
N CYS A 39 -5.72 -33.01 -12.18
CA CYS A 39 -4.94 -32.93 -10.94
C CYS A 39 -4.96 -31.52 -10.35
N SER A 40 -4.79 -30.49 -11.17
CA SER A 40 -4.83 -29.09 -10.71
C SER A 40 -6.18 -28.72 -10.11
N GLN A 41 -7.29 -29.20 -10.69
CA GLN A 41 -8.64 -28.99 -10.15
C GLN A 41 -8.84 -29.70 -8.81
N LEU A 42 -8.38 -30.95 -8.69
CA LEU A 42 -8.47 -31.72 -7.44
C LEU A 42 -7.61 -31.12 -6.34
N LEU A 43 -6.36 -30.72 -6.63
CA LEU A 43 -5.48 -30.03 -5.68
C LEU A 43 -6.06 -28.70 -5.20
N ARG A 44 -6.82 -27.99 -6.04
CA ARG A 44 -7.51 -26.76 -5.67
C ARG A 44 -8.73 -26.99 -4.78
N SER A 45 -9.32 -28.18 -4.80
CA SER A 45 -10.47 -28.56 -3.95
C SER A 45 -10.07 -28.99 -2.54
N LEU A 46 -8.79 -29.29 -2.33
CA LEU A 46 -8.24 -29.70 -1.03
C LEU A 46 -7.88 -28.47 -0.17
N PRO A 47 -7.88 -28.60 1.18
CA PRO A 47 -7.51 -27.50 2.05
C PRO A 47 -6.06 -27.08 1.82
N MET A 48 -5.85 -25.80 1.51
CA MET A 48 -4.53 -25.25 1.23
C MET A 48 -3.83 -24.84 2.52
N THR A 49 -2.59 -25.29 2.70
CA THR A 49 -1.68 -24.91 3.77
C THR A 49 -0.58 -24.00 3.21
N THR A 50 0.20 -23.32 4.06
CA THR A 50 1.32 -22.50 3.59
C THR A 50 2.40 -23.30 2.90
N GLU A 51 2.71 -24.50 3.41
CA GLU A 51 3.69 -25.39 2.80
C GLU A 51 3.24 -25.86 1.42
N SER A 52 1.97 -26.29 1.28
CA SER A 52 1.43 -26.70 -0.02
C SER A 52 1.33 -25.53 -1.01
N ALA A 53 0.96 -24.32 -0.55
CA ALA A 53 0.93 -23.13 -1.39
C ALA A 53 2.33 -22.78 -1.93
N LEU A 54 3.38 -22.89 -1.11
CA LEU A 54 4.76 -22.65 -1.56
C LEU A 54 5.20 -23.72 -2.57
N LEU A 55 4.91 -24.99 -2.29
CA LEU A 55 5.19 -26.09 -3.23
C LEU A 55 4.48 -25.89 -4.59
N TYR A 56 3.24 -25.41 -4.59
CA TYR A 56 2.51 -25.13 -5.84
C TYR A 56 3.07 -23.93 -6.60
N LEU A 57 3.71 -22.97 -5.93
CA LEU A 57 4.35 -21.83 -6.58
C LEU A 57 5.68 -22.17 -7.24
N ASP A 58 6.39 -23.19 -6.73
CA ASP A 58 7.65 -23.68 -7.30
C ASP A 58 7.42 -24.71 -8.43
N LEU A 59 6.19 -25.18 -8.61
CA LEU A 59 5.80 -26.16 -9.62
C LEU A 59 6.03 -25.68 -11.08
N PRO A 60 5.66 -24.45 -11.48
CA PRO A 60 5.84 -23.97 -12.86
C PRO A 60 7.29 -23.90 -13.33
N SER A 61 8.26 -23.74 -12.42
CA SER A 61 9.69 -23.79 -12.76
C SER A 61 10.18 -25.19 -13.11
N SER A 62 9.42 -26.23 -12.74
CA SER A 62 9.81 -27.63 -12.87
C SER A 62 9.06 -28.36 -14.00
N ILE A 63 8.11 -27.69 -14.65
CA ILE A 63 7.10 -28.30 -15.53
C ILE A 63 7.14 -27.62 -16.90
N SER A 64 7.15 -28.43 -17.97
CA SER A 64 7.19 -27.94 -19.35
C SER A 64 5.85 -27.29 -19.77
N MET A 65 4.73 -27.85 -19.32
CA MET A 65 3.37 -27.36 -19.59
C MET A 65 2.79 -26.47 -18.47
N ALA A 66 3.50 -25.41 -18.11
CA ALA A 66 3.13 -24.48 -17.02
C ALA A 66 1.72 -23.87 -17.13
N ALA A 67 1.20 -23.69 -18.36
CA ALA A 67 -0.14 -23.15 -18.59
C ALA A 67 -1.27 -24.02 -18.01
N ALA A 68 -1.06 -25.33 -17.86
CA ALA A 68 -2.05 -26.25 -17.29
C ALA A 68 -2.22 -26.09 -15.77
N VAL A 69 -1.19 -25.57 -15.09
CA VAL A 69 -1.12 -25.42 -13.62
C VAL A 69 -1.38 -23.97 -13.19
N GLN A 70 -1.50 -23.03 -14.13
CA GLN A 70 -1.78 -21.63 -13.86
C GLN A 70 -2.97 -21.39 -12.89
N PRO A 71 -4.12 -22.09 -13.01
CA PRO A 71 -5.23 -21.89 -12.09
C PRO A 71 -4.96 -22.36 -10.65
N LEU A 72 -4.01 -23.29 -10.48
CA LEU A 72 -3.56 -23.75 -9.15
C LEU A 72 -2.58 -22.75 -8.55
N THR A 73 -1.65 -22.22 -9.35
CA THR A 73 -0.68 -21.23 -8.88
C THR A 73 -1.36 -19.91 -8.53
N ASP A 74 -2.35 -19.48 -9.31
CA ASP A 74 -3.13 -18.29 -8.99
C ASP A 74 -3.95 -18.45 -7.70
N ALA A 75 -4.53 -19.63 -7.45
CA ALA A 75 -5.19 -19.93 -6.19
C ALA A 75 -4.22 -19.95 -4.99
N ALA A 76 -3.01 -20.48 -5.17
CA ALA A 76 -1.96 -20.44 -4.16
C ALA A 76 -1.51 -19.00 -3.84
N LYS A 77 -1.38 -18.14 -4.87
CA LYS A 77 -1.09 -16.71 -4.68
C LYS A 77 -2.19 -16.01 -3.90
N GLU A 78 -3.45 -16.25 -4.26
CA GLU A 78 -4.61 -15.67 -3.58
C GLU A 78 -4.69 -16.13 -2.11
N PHE A 79 -4.44 -17.41 -1.86
CA PHE A 79 -4.38 -17.96 -0.49
C PHE A 79 -3.31 -17.27 0.36
N LEU A 80 -2.08 -17.13 -0.17
CA LEU A 80 -0.99 -16.45 0.55
C LEU A 80 -1.30 -14.96 0.77
N ALA A 81 -1.84 -14.28 -0.24
CA ALA A 81 -2.23 -12.88 -0.14
C ALA A 81 -3.31 -12.65 0.93
N ASN A 82 -4.28 -13.58 1.05
CA ASN A 82 -5.33 -13.50 2.04
C ASN A 82 -4.84 -13.86 3.45
N LYS A 83 -3.99 -14.88 3.60
CA LYS A 83 -3.42 -15.28 4.90
C LYS A 83 -2.50 -14.20 5.45
N TYR A 84 -1.63 -13.63 4.62
CA TYR A 84 -0.64 -12.63 5.00
C TYR A 84 -1.07 -11.18 4.70
N LYS A 85 -2.39 -10.94 4.68
CA LYS A 85 -2.96 -9.61 4.44
C LYS A 85 -2.40 -8.56 5.40
N ASP A 86 -2.21 -8.91 6.66
CA ASP A 86 -1.62 -8.06 7.70
C ASP A 86 -0.14 -8.42 7.92
N LEU A 87 0.77 -7.82 7.13
CA LEU A 87 2.22 -8.08 7.25
C LEU A 87 2.79 -7.80 8.64
N THR A 88 2.18 -6.89 9.41
CA THR A 88 2.69 -6.53 10.74
C THR A 88 2.47 -7.63 11.78
N LYS A 89 1.49 -8.52 11.58
CA LYS A 89 1.17 -9.59 12.54
C LYS A 89 2.04 -10.83 12.34
N PHE A 90 2.45 -11.09 11.10
CA PHE A 90 3.17 -12.30 10.70
C PHE A 90 4.63 -12.02 10.31
N GLN A 91 5.24 -10.96 10.84
CA GLN A 91 6.55 -10.52 10.39
C GLN A 91 7.60 -11.64 10.45
N ASP A 92 7.63 -12.43 11.52
CA ASP A 92 8.62 -13.50 11.70
C ASP A 92 8.40 -14.68 10.75
N GLU A 93 7.14 -15.06 10.50
CA GLU A 93 6.81 -16.11 9.53
C GLU A 93 7.16 -15.68 8.10
N VAL A 94 6.78 -14.45 7.72
CA VAL A 94 7.01 -13.94 6.37
C VAL A 94 8.51 -13.78 6.09
N MET A 95 9.32 -13.49 7.11
CA MET A 95 10.78 -13.46 6.95
C MET A 95 11.38 -14.80 6.53
N ASN A 96 10.72 -15.93 6.83
CA ASN A 96 11.17 -17.28 6.47
C ASN A 96 10.57 -17.79 5.14
N ILE A 97 9.68 -17.02 4.50
CA ILE A 97 9.04 -17.42 3.25
C ILE A 97 10.03 -17.30 2.07
N PRO A 98 10.10 -18.31 1.17
CA PRO A 98 10.88 -18.26 -0.07
C PRO A 98 10.44 -17.15 -1.04
N LEU A 99 11.31 -16.82 -2.00
CA LEU A 99 11.10 -15.74 -2.97
C LEU A 99 9.74 -15.79 -3.67
N ALA A 100 9.31 -16.96 -4.17
CA ALA A 100 8.05 -17.11 -4.88
C ALA A 100 6.82 -16.74 -4.02
N GLY A 101 6.86 -17.07 -2.73
CA GLY A 101 5.81 -16.70 -1.78
C GLY A 101 5.78 -15.20 -1.48
N ILE A 102 6.94 -14.57 -1.33
CA ILE A 102 7.02 -13.11 -1.13
C ILE A 102 6.52 -12.35 -2.35
N GLU A 103 6.87 -12.78 -3.55
CA GLU A 103 6.35 -12.18 -4.77
C GLU A 103 4.83 -12.26 -4.85
N ALA A 104 4.26 -13.41 -4.50
CA ALA A 104 2.81 -13.61 -4.46
C ALA A 104 2.13 -12.63 -3.50
N ILE A 105 2.69 -12.46 -2.29
CA ILE A 105 2.16 -11.54 -1.27
C ILE A 105 2.30 -10.08 -1.74
N LEU A 106 3.45 -9.69 -2.28
CA LEU A 106 3.71 -8.31 -2.73
C LEU A 106 2.93 -7.94 -3.99
N CYS A 107 2.54 -8.91 -4.82
CA CYS A 107 1.67 -8.69 -5.98
C CYS A 107 0.26 -8.23 -5.59
N SER A 108 -0.21 -8.54 -4.38
CA SER A 108 -1.58 -8.23 -3.95
C SER A 108 -1.80 -6.73 -3.71
N ASN A 109 -2.96 -6.23 -4.16
CA ASN A 109 -3.44 -4.86 -3.91
C ASN A 109 -4.04 -4.70 -2.51
N ASP A 110 -4.57 -5.77 -1.93
CA ASP A 110 -5.31 -5.74 -0.66
C ASP A 110 -4.43 -5.86 0.58
N LEU A 111 -3.11 -5.81 0.39
CA LEU A 111 -2.13 -5.91 1.45
C LEU A 111 -2.24 -4.71 2.40
N GLN A 112 -2.54 -4.98 3.67
CA GLN A 112 -2.66 -3.97 4.71
C GLN A 112 -1.28 -3.62 5.25
N VAL A 113 -0.74 -2.52 4.72
CA VAL A 113 0.59 -2.00 5.08
C VAL A 113 0.50 -0.57 5.58
N ALA A 114 1.45 -0.16 6.41
CA ALA A 114 1.49 1.20 6.93
C ALA A 114 1.58 2.24 5.79
N SER A 115 2.55 2.05 4.90
CA SER A 115 2.82 2.84 3.71
C SER A 115 3.69 2.01 2.75
N GLU A 116 3.83 2.44 1.50
CA GLU A 116 4.74 1.77 0.57
C GLU A 116 6.21 1.88 1.02
N ASP A 117 6.57 2.92 1.78
CA ASP A 117 7.90 3.04 2.39
C ASP A 117 8.22 1.84 3.30
N ALA A 118 7.21 1.35 4.04
CA ALA A 118 7.36 0.18 4.91
C ALA A 118 7.50 -1.12 4.10
N VAL A 119 6.85 -1.21 2.93
CA VAL A 119 7.02 -2.34 2.00
C VAL A 119 8.45 -2.38 1.49
N TYR A 120 9.00 -1.24 1.07
CA TYR A 120 10.39 -1.16 0.65
C TYR A 120 11.36 -1.56 1.77
N ASP A 121 11.16 -1.04 2.99
CA ASP A 121 11.99 -1.41 4.15
C ASP A 121 11.91 -2.91 4.46
N PHE A 122 10.72 -3.49 4.36
CA PHE A 122 10.51 -4.93 4.50
C PHE A 122 11.27 -5.72 3.44
N VAL A 123 11.15 -5.34 2.15
CA VAL A 123 11.84 -6.00 1.03
C VAL A 123 13.35 -5.99 1.21
N ILE A 124 13.94 -4.86 1.59
CA ILE A 124 15.38 -4.75 1.83
C ILE A 124 15.79 -5.60 3.04
N LYS A 125 15.01 -5.59 4.13
CA LYS A 125 15.28 -6.42 5.31
C LYS A 125 15.22 -7.91 4.97
N TRP A 126 14.21 -8.34 4.22
CA TRP A 126 14.03 -9.72 3.77
C TRP A 126 15.18 -10.16 2.86
N ALA A 127 15.54 -9.35 1.86
CA ALA A 127 16.62 -9.68 0.93
C ALA A 127 17.98 -9.81 1.63
N ARG A 128 18.25 -8.96 2.64
CA ARG A 128 19.48 -9.06 3.45
C ARG A 128 19.52 -10.31 4.34
N ALA A 129 18.37 -10.80 4.79
CA ALA A 129 18.30 -12.00 5.62
C ALA A 129 18.44 -13.29 4.79
N GLN A 130 17.83 -13.33 3.61
CA GLN A 130 17.81 -14.52 2.75
C GLN A 130 19.04 -14.65 1.85
N TYR A 131 19.63 -13.53 1.41
CA TYR A 131 20.77 -13.53 0.48
C TYR A 131 21.96 -12.75 1.05
N PRO A 132 22.91 -13.44 1.72
CA PRO A 132 24.15 -12.81 2.20
C PRO A 132 25.07 -12.33 1.08
N ARG A 133 24.99 -12.96 -0.11
CA ARG A 133 25.81 -12.63 -1.28
C ARG A 133 25.29 -11.38 -1.98
N THR A 134 26.17 -10.41 -2.19
CA THR A 134 25.80 -9.09 -2.74
C THR A 134 25.30 -9.15 -4.18
N GLU A 135 25.87 -10.00 -5.04
CA GLU A 135 25.49 -10.09 -6.45
C GLU A 135 24.11 -10.73 -6.65
N GLU A 136 23.89 -11.92 -6.08
CA GLU A 136 22.59 -12.61 -6.10
C GLU A 136 21.48 -11.73 -5.50
N LYS A 137 21.78 -11.05 -4.38
CA LYS A 137 20.86 -10.09 -3.75
C LYS A 137 20.50 -8.93 -4.69
N ARG A 138 21.49 -8.36 -5.41
CA ARG A 138 21.26 -7.24 -6.35
C ARG A 138 20.38 -7.66 -7.51
N GLU A 139 20.65 -8.84 -8.07
CA GLU A 139 19.87 -9.37 -9.19
C GLU A 139 18.41 -9.62 -8.79
N ILE A 140 18.18 -10.30 -7.66
CA ILE A 140 16.84 -10.62 -7.17
C ILE A 140 16.08 -9.36 -6.77
N LEU A 141 16.74 -8.41 -6.10
CA LEU A 141 16.13 -7.12 -5.79
C LEU A 141 15.72 -6.39 -7.07
N GLY A 142 16.66 -6.21 -8.01
CA GLY A 142 16.44 -5.41 -9.21
C GLY A 142 15.38 -5.98 -10.16
N THR A 143 15.43 -7.28 -10.42
CA THR A 143 14.60 -7.93 -11.45
C THR A 143 13.24 -8.39 -10.95
N ARG A 144 13.17 -8.85 -9.70
CA ARG A 144 12.01 -9.58 -9.17
C ARG A 144 11.24 -8.78 -8.11
N LEU A 145 11.92 -8.18 -7.15
CA LEU A 145 11.26 -7.54 -6.01
C LEU A 145 10.96 -6.05 -6.21
N LEU A 146 11.89 -5.26 -6.74
CA LEU A 146 11.70 -3.82 -6.96
C LEU A 146 10.51 -3.52 -7.89
N PRO A 147 10.25 -4.25 -8.99
CA PRO A 147 9.07 -4.01 -9.82
C PRO A 147 7.74 -4.19 -9.09
N LEU A 148 7.72 -4.91 -7.97
CA LEU A 148 6.53 -5.12 -7.14
C LEU A 148 6.30 -3.98 -6.13
N VAL A 149 7.32 -3.17 -5.87
CA VAL A 149 7.22 -1.99 -5.00
C VAL A 149 6.69 -0.80 -5.81
N ARG A 150 5.68 -0.13 -5.28
CA ARG A 150 5.00 0.98 -5.96
C ARG A 150 5.67 2.30 -5.64
N PHE A 151 6.83 2.55 -6.25
CA PHE A 151 7.62 3.78 -6.04
C PHE A 151 6.81 5.07 -6.21
N SER A 152 5.78 5.05 -7.06
CA SER A 152 4.81 6.14 -7.27
C SER A 152 4.11 6.59 -5.97
N HIS A 153 3.95 5.70 -4.99
CA HIS A 153 3.28 5.96 -3.70
C HIS A 153 4.24 6.08 -2.51
N MET A 154 5.56 5.98 -2.74
CA MET A 154 6.58 6.19 -1.70
C MET A 154 6.81 7.68 -1.43
N THR A 155 7.33 8.03 -0.26
CA THR A 155 7.67 9.44 0.05
C THR A 155 8.91 9.89 -0.72
N CYS A 156 8.98 11.17 -1.11
CA CYS A 156 10.14 11.70 -1.83
C CYS A 156 11.44 11.56 -1.01
N ARG A 157 11.35 11.68 0.33
CA ARG A 157 12.48 11.40 1.23
C ARG A 157 12.95 9.97 1.12
N LYS A 158 12.03 9.00 1.02
CA LYS A 158 12.38 7.59 0.87
C LYS A 158 12.97 7.31 -0.51
N LEU A 159 12.41 7.88 -1.58
CA LEU A 159 12.98 7.78 -2.94
C LEU A 159 14.44 8.26 -2.99
N ARG A 160 14.79 9.36 -2.30
CA ARG A 160 16.20 9.78 -2.15
C ARG A 160 17.06 8.73 -1.44
N LYS A 161 16.53 8.04 -0.43
CA LYS A 161 17.23 6.94 0.24
C LYS A 161 17.38 5.70 -0.63
N VAL A 162 16.45 5.45 -1.56
CA VAL A 162 16.58 4.38 -2.57
C VAL A 162 17.80 4.65 -3.45
N LEU A 163 17.96 5.88 -3.93
CA LEU A 163 19.12 6.27 -4.74
C LEU A 163 20.47 6.14 -3.99
N ALA A 164 20.46 6.32 -2.66
CA ALA A 164 21.65 6.18 -1.82
C ALA A 164 21.92 4.73 -1.36
N CYS A 165 21.14 3.75 -1.80
CA CYS A 165 21.23 2.37 -1.31
C CYS A 165 22.32 1.58 -2.06
N SER A 166 23.35 1.12 -1.35
CA SER A 166 24.46 0.32 -1.90
C SER A 166 24.08 -1.10 -2.32
N ASP A 167 22.93 -1.59 -1.85
CA ASP A 167 22.39 -2.91 -2.17
C ASP A 167 21.67 -2.93 -3.53
N LEU A 168 21.46 -1.79 -4.16
CA LEU A 168 20.80 -1.67 -5.46
C LEU A 168 21.80 -1.28 -6.54
N ASP A 169 21.48 -1.72 -7.76
CA ASP A 169 22.12 -1.16 -8.94
C ASP A 169 21.63 0.29 -9.15
N ASN A 170 22.58 1.19 -9.35
CA ASN A 170 22.34 2.62 -9.42
C ASN A 170 21.48 2.97 -10.66
N GLU A 171 21.69 2.28 -11.79
CA GLU A 171 20.91 2.53 -13.00
C GLU A 171 19.44 2.16 -12.83
N GLN A 172 19.18 0.96 -12.30
CA GLN A 172 17.82 0.47 -12.09
C GLN A 172 17.07 1.26 -11.01
N ALA A 173 17.77 1.66 -9.94
CA ALA A 173 17.22 2.53 -8.91
C ALA A 173 16.86 3.91 -9.48
N THR A 174 17.76 4.50 -10.29
CA THR A 174 17.54 5.79 -10.94
C THR A 174 16.36 5.75 -11.90
N LYS A 175 16.25 4.70 -12.72
CA LYS A 175 15.11 4.51 -13.63
C LYS A 175 13.78 4.40 -12.87
N SER A 176 13.74 3.57 -11.84
CA SER A 176 12.52 3.37 -11.05
C SER A 176 12.09 4.65 -10.30
N VAL A 177 13.05 5.43 -9.79
CA VAL A 177 12.79 6.70 -9.10
C VAL A 177 12.37 7.79 -10.08
N THR A 178 13.00 7.88 -11.25
CA THR A 178 12.63 8.87 -12.28
C THR A 178 11.22 8.63 -12.81
N ASP A 179 10.86 7.38 -13.13
CA ASP A 179 9.49 7.01 -13.53
C ASP A 179 8.46 7.38 -12.45
N ALA A 180 8.78 7.14 -11.18
CA ALA A 180 7.91 7.50 -10.06
C ALA A 180 7.75 9.01 -9.88
N LEU A 181 8.84 9.78 -10.05
CA LEU A 181 8.81 11.24 -9.96
C LEU A 181 8.03 11.86 -11.12
N LEU A 182 8.20 11.34 -12.34
CA LEU A 182 7.42 11.74 -13.52
C LEU A 182 5.94 11.49 -13.30
N TYR A 183 5.57 10.30 -12.82
CA TYR A 183 4.18 9.98 -12.49
C TYR A 183 3.60 10.95 -11.45
N LYS A 184 4.37 11.32 -10.42
CA LYS A 184 3.92 12.28 -9.39
C LYS A 184 3.77 13.70 -9.93
N ALA A 185 4.62 14.10 -10.87
CA ALA A 185 4.57 15.40 -11.52
C ALA A 185 3.47 15.49 -12.60
N ASP A 186 3.03 14.35 -13.13
CA ASP A 186 2.04 14.29 -14.20
C ASP A 186 0.65 14.78 -13.77
N ALA A 187 -0.08 15.30 -14.76
CA ALA A 187 -1.44 15.79 -14.54
C ALA A 187 -2.40 14.64 -14.15
N PRO A 188 -3.45 14.90 -13.34
CA PRO A 188 -4.35 13.85 -12.85
C PRO A 188 -5.01 12.98 -13.93
N HIS A 189 -5.24 13.52 -15.13
CA HIS A 189 -5.81 12.75 -16.24
C HIS A 189 -4.81 11.76 -16.85
N ARG A 190 -3.52 12.11 -16.90
CA ARG A 190 -2.44 11.20 -17.34
C ARG A 190 -2.16 10.12 -16.32
N GLN A 191 -2.19 10.48 -15.03
CA GLN A 191 -2.11 9.51 -13.93
C GLN A 191 -3.22 8.46 -14.04
N ARG A 192 -4.45 8.87 -14.32
CA ARG A 192 -5.58 7.95 -14.54
C ARG A 192 -5.38 7.07 -15.77
N ALA A 193 -4.87 7.60 -16.88
CA ALA A 193 -4.61 6.81 -18.08
C ALA A 193 -3.56 5.73 -17.82
N LEU A 194 -2.45 6.08 -17.15
CA LEU A 194 -1.37 5.15 -16.78
C LEU A 194 -1.81 4.10 -15.74
N ALA A 195 -2.71 4.47 -14.84
CA ALA A 195 -3.30 3.56 -13.86
C ALA A 195 -4.33 2.61 -14.46
N THR A 196 -4.91 2.94 -15.62
CA THR A 196 -5.91 2.09 -16.31
C THR A 196 -5.25 1.13 -17.31
N ASP A 197 -3.99 1.38 -17.69
CA ASP A 197 -3.24 0.49 -18.57
C ASP A 197 -3.00 -0.87 -17.90
N VAL A 198 -3.46 -1.97 -18.52
CA VAL A 198 -3.41 -3.33 -17.99
C VAL A 198 -1.98 -3.77 -17.67
N LEU A 199 -0.99 -3.28 -18.42
CA LEU A 199 0.42 -3.66 -18.27
C LEU A 199 1.13 -2.92 -17.13
N THR A 200 0.75 -1.67 -16.83
CA THR A 200 1.42 -0.83 -15.83
C THR A 200 0.56 -0.45 -14.63
N SER A 201 -0.75 -0.72 -14.67
CA SER A 201 -1.74 -0.39 -13.62
C SER A 201 -1.27 -0.77 -12.23
N ARG A 202 -0.61 -1.92 -12.08
CA ARG A 202 -0.08 -2.43 -10.80
C ARG A 202 0.95 -1.51 -10.16
N LYS A 203 1.75 -0.79 -10.95
CA LYS A 203 2.78 0.15 -10.46
C LYS A 203 2.18 1.44 -9.92
N TYR A 204 0.94 1.76 -10.30
CA TYR A 204 0.30 3.04 -10.02
C TYR A 204 -0.96 2.92 -9.16
N THR A 205 -1.49 1.71 -8.98
CA THR A 205 -2.67 1.45 -8.14
C THR A 205 -2.32 1.51 -6.66
N GLU A 206 -3.11 2.22 -5.85
CA GLU A 206 -2.91 2.29 -4.41
C GLU A 206 -3.18 0.94 -3.72
N ARG A 207 -2.36 0.64 -2.71
CA ARG A 207 -2.52 -0.51 -1.82
C ARG A 207 -3.48 -0.13 -0.67
N ALA A 208 -3.92 -1.09 0.12
CA ALA A 208 -4.73 -0.83 1.33
C ALA A 208 -3.89 -0.20 2.47
N TYR A 209 -3.46 1.06 2.29
CA TYR A 209 -2.59 1.75 3.23
C TYR A 209 -3.29 2.14 4.54
N LYS A 210 -2.61 1.94 5.68
CA LYS A 210 -3.05 2.45 6.98
C LYS A 210 -2.91 3.98 7.06
N TYR A 211 -1.82 4.53 6.50
CA TYR A 211 -1.56 5.97 6.45
C TYR A 211 -1.86 6.52 5.06
N ARG A 212 -2.65 7.60 5.00
CA ARG A 212 -3.08 8.19 3.73
C ARG A 212 -1.96 8.97 3.04
N PRO A 213 -1.69 8.71 1.76
CA PRO A 213 -0.76 9.53 0.97
C PRO A 213 -1.19 11.01 1.00
N LEU A 214 -0.20 11.90 1.02
CA LEU A 214 -0.39 13.35 0.94
C LEU A 214 0.28 13.90 -0.31
N LYS A 215 -0.31 14.93 -0.90
CA LYS A 215 0.38 15.79 -1.84
C LYS A 215 0.92 16.99 -1.07
N VAL A 216 2.23 17.17 -1.08
CA VAL A 216 2.91 18.16 -0.25
C VAL A 216 3.75 19.05 -1.16
N VAL A 217 3.59 20.36 -0.98
CA VAL A 217 4.40 21.38 -1.64
C VAL A 217 5.18 22.13 -0.57
N GLU A 218 6.49 22.05 -0.64
CA GLU A 218 7.41 22.70 0.30
C GLU A 218 8.02 23.93 -0.37
N PHE A 219 8.07 25.04 0.37
CA PHE A 219 8.68 26.30 -0.04
C PHE A 219 9.76 26.68 0.97
N ASP A 220 10.98 26.89 0.49
CA ASP A 220 12.10 27.34 1.34
C ASP A 220 12.14 28.86 1.50
N ARG A 221 11.55 29.61 0.56
CA ARG A 221 11.54 31.08 0.52
C ARG A 221 10.11 31.59 0.22
N PRO A 222 9.69 32.75 0.77
CA PRO A 222 10.48 33.69 1.59
C PRO A 222 10.76 33.22 3.03
N TYR A 223 9.99 32.26 3.53
CA TYR A 223 10.21 31.56 4.79
C TYR A 223 9.84 30.08 4.60
N PRO A 224 10.32 29.16 5.46
CA PRO A 224 9.94 27.76 5.39
C PRO A 224 8.42 27.59 5.55
N GLN A 225 7.78 27.18 4.46
CA GLN A 225 6.35 26.94 4.38
C GLN A 225 6.06 25.61 3.71
N CYS A 226 4.98 24.94 4.12
CA CYS A 226 4.54 23.69 3.54
C CYS A 226 3.02 23.69 3.38
N ILE A 227 2.54 23.25 2.22
CA ILE A 227 1.12 23.06 1.94
C ILE A 227 0.88 21.56 1.70
N ALA A 228 0.12 20.94 2.59
CA ALA A 228 -0.29 19.55 2.50
C ALA A 228 -1.76 19.45 2.06
N TYR A 229 -2.01 18.70 0.99
CA TYR A 229 -3.33 18.37 0.51
C TYR A 229 -3.69 16.93 0.88
N LEU A 230 -4.85 16.77 1.49
CA LEU A 230 -5.40 15.48 1.92
C LEU A 230 -6.79 15.30 1.32
N ASP A 231 -6.93 14.27 0.49
CA ASP A 231 -8.20 13.88 -0.09
C ASP A 231 -8.74 12.65 0.65
N LEU A 232 -10.01 12.70 1.06
CA LEU A 232 -10.70 11.60 1.73
C LEU A 232 -11.98 11.25 0.97
N LYS A 233 -12.16 9.98 0.59
CA LYS A 233 -13.41 9.54 -0.04
C LYS A 233 -14.54 9.53 0.99
N ARG A 234 -15.78 9.74 0.55
CA ARG A 234 -16.98 9.69 1.42
C ARG A 234 -17.07 8.39 2.21
N GLU A 235 -16.78 7.25 1.59
CA GLU A 235 -16.74 5.94 2.25
C GLU A 235 -15.66 5.82 3.35
N GLU A 236 -14.55 6.54 3.19
CA GLU A 236 -13.46 6.59 4.17
C GLU A 236 -13.85 7.49 5.35
N CYS A 237 -14.47 8.64 5.06
CA CYS A 237 -15.09 9.47 6.09
C CYS A 237 -16.14 8.70 6.88
N GLY A 238 -17.02 7.93 6.22
CA GLY A 238 -18.05 7.13 6.88
C GLY A 238 -17.50 6.15 7.92
N ARG A 239 -16.33 5.55 7.67
CA ARG A 239 -15.63 4.65 8.60
C ARG A 239 -15.08 5.32 9.86
N LEU A 240 -15.06 6.65 9.91
CA LEU A 240 -14.65 7.39 11.11
C LEU A 240 -15.76 7.39 12.18
N PHE A 241 -17.02 7.16 11.85
CA PHE A 241 -18.08 7.20 12.86
C PHE A 241 -18.04 5.96 13.77
N PRO A 242 -18.26 6.09 15.10
CA PRO A 242 -18.49 7.32 15.87
C PRO A 242 -17.21 7.98 16.44
N SER A 243 -16.07 7.26 16.45
CA SER A 243 -14.84 7.68 17.14
C SER A 243 -13.54 7.26 16.43
N GLY A 244 -13.64 6.82 15.18
CA GLY A 244 -12.55 6.43 14.31
C GLY A 244 -11.64 7.59 13.92
N ARG A 245 -10.44 7.23 13.45
CA ARG A 245 -9.38 8.17 13.08
C ARG A 245 -8.69 7.70 11.80
N ILE A 246 -8.39 8.63 10.92
CA ILE A 246 -7.54 8.43 9.74
C ILE A 246 -6.31 9.31 9.92
N TYR A 247 -5.14 8.70 9.73
CA TYR A 247 -3.86 9.39 9.80
C TYR A 247 -3.26 9.52 8.41
N SER A 248 -2.65 10.65 8.13
CA SER A 248 -1.84 10.82 6.92
C SER A 248 -0.46 10.20 7.08
N GLN A 249 0.24 10.02 5.98
CA GLN A 249 1.69 9.83 5.99
C GLN A 249 2.37 11.06 6.61
N ALA A 250 3.55 10.87 7.18
CA ALA A 250 4.33 11.97 7.70
C ALA A 250 4.95 12.78 6.55
N PHE A 251 4.88 14.10 6.66
CA PHE A 251 5.51 15.05 5.76
C PHE A 251 6.41 15.97 6.58
N HIS A 252 7.32 16.72 5.94
CA HIS A 252 8.36 17.42 6.67
C HIS A 252 8.34 18.92 6.42
N LEU A 253 8.70 19.69 7.43
CA LEU A 253 8.89 21.13 7.34
C LEU A 253 10.09 21.50 8.21
N ALA A 254 11.11 22.13 7.61
CA ALA A 254 12.42 22.40 8.22
C ALA A 254 13.03 21.19 8.99
N GLY A 255 12.93 20.00 8.40
CA GLY A 255 13.47 18.77 8.98
C GLY A 255 12.62 18.12 10.08
N GLN A 256 11.58 18.79 10.57
CA GLN A 256 10.61 18.23 11.52
C GLN A 256 9.51 17.47 10.79
N GLY A 257 9.10 16.33 11.33
CA GLY A 257 8.04 15.50 10.76
C GLY A 257 6.67 15.88 11.34
N PHE A 258 5.69 16.13 10.48
CA PHE A 258 4.30 16.41 10.81
C PHE A 258 3.38 15.39 10.16
N PHE A 259 2.18 15.22 10.70
CA PHE A 259 1.11 14.42 10.10
C PHE A 259 -0.25 15.07 10.39
N LEU A 260 -1.22 14.81 9.52
CA LEU A 260 -2.61 15.18 9.71
C LEU A 260 -3.40 14.00 10.27
N SER A 261 -4.36 14.28 11.14
CA SER A 261 -5.30 13.28 11.63
C SER A 261 -6.75 13.78 11.55
N ALA A 262 -7.56 13.06 10.78
CA ALA A 262 -8.99 13.31 10.60
C ALA A 262 -9.79 12.40 11.52
N HIS A 263 -10.67 12.97 12.34
CA HIS A 263 -11.37 12.28 13.42
C HIS A 263 -12.88 12.52 13.33
N CYS A 264 -13.67 11.53 13.74
CA CYS A 264 -15.02 11.79 14.25
C CYS A 264 -14.92 12.02 15.75
N ASN A 265 -15.25 13.24 16.21
CA ASN A 265 -15.24 13.59 17.63
C ASN A 265 -16.66 13.79 18.12
N MET A 266 -16.95 13.37 19.35
CA MET A 266 -18.14 13.81 20.05
C MET A 266 -17.82 15.14 20.75
N ASP A 267 -18.59 16.18 20.46
CA ASP A 267 -18.49 17.41 21.23
C ASP A 267 -19.20 17.22 22.58
N GLN A 268 -18.45 17.44 23.67
CA GLN A 268 -18.95 17.22 25.04
C GLN A 268 -20.00 18.26 25.44
N GLN A 269 -20.01 19.44 24.82
CA GLN A 269 -20.95 20.50 25.13
C GLN A 269 -22.26 20.36 24.35
N SER A 270 -22.18 20.02 23.07
CA SER A 270 -23.34 19.96 22.17
C SER A 270 -23.88 18.55 21.91
N ALA A 271 -23.24 17.52 22.48
CA ALA A 271 -23.64 16.12 22.44
C ALA A 271 -23.84 15.51 21.03
N PHE A 272 -23.26 16.11 20.00
CA PHE A 272 -23.28 15.56 18.65
C PHE A 272 -21.88 15.21 18.14
N HIS A 273 -21.82 14.25 17.21
CA HIS A 273 -20.60 13.89 16.51
C HIS A 273 -20.28 14.90 15.43
N CYS A 274 -19.01 15.26 15.24
CA CYS A 274 -18.55 16.22 14.25
C CYS A 274 -17.18 15.82 13.67
N PHE A 275 -16.88 16.36 12.49
CA PHE A 275 -15.59 16.12 11.83
C PHE A 275 -14.53 17.07 12.37
N GLY A 276 -13.44 16.50 12.89
CA GLY A 276 -12.28 17.25 13.37
C GLY A 276 -11.04 16.95 12.57
N LEU A 277 -10.16 17.93 12.48
CA LEU A 277 -8.85 17.82 11.84
C LEU A 277 -7.78 18.35 12.78
N PHE A 278 -6.71 17.57 12.92
CA PHE A 278 -5.57 17.89 13.78
C PHE A 278 -4.27 17.71 13.02
N LEU A 279 -3.27 18.46 13.49
CA LEU A 279 -1.89 18.45 13.08
C LEU A 279 -1.07 17.93 14.25
N GLY A 280 -0.38 16.82 14.04
CA GLY A 280 0.56 16.24 15.01
C GLY A 280 2.01 16.40 14.54
N MET A 281 2.92 16.49 15.51
CA MET A 281 4.36 16.39 15.26
C MET A 281 4.84 14.99 15.62
N GLN A 282 5.60 14.36 14.73
CA GLN A 282 6.25 13.08 14.99
C GLN A 282 7.40 13.28 15.98
N GLU A 283 7.45 12.51 17.06
CA GLU A 283 8.46 12.62 18.11
C GLU A 283 9.86 12.28 17.60
N LYS A 284 10.59 13.27 17.10
CA LYS A 284 12.04 13.18 16.82
C LYS A 284 12.72 14.52 17.10
N GLY A 285 13.02 14.79 18.37
CA GLY A 285 13.99 15.83 18.75
C GLY A 285 13.57 16.67 19.96
N SER A 286 14.57 17.23 20.65
CA SER A 286 14.41 18.14 21.80
C SER A 286 14.12 19.59 21.40
N THR A 287 13.93 19.87 20.11
CA THR A 287 13.72 21.21 19.57
C THR A 287 12.24 21.54 19.48
N SER A 288 11.83 22.62 20.15
CA SER A 288 10.50 23.19 19.99
C SER A 288 10.42 23.98 18.69
N VAL A 289 9.29 23.86 17.97
CA VAL A 289 9.04 24.65 16.75
C VAL A 289 7.67 25.29 16.84
N THR A 290 7.62 26.60 16.63
CA THR A 290 6.38 27.36 16.53
C THR A 290 5.90 27.38 15.10
N VAL A 291 4.69 26.88 14.89
CA VAL A 291 4.08 26.75 13.58
C VAL A 291 2.75 27.50 13.58
N ASP A 292 2.61 28.43 12.64
CA ASP A 292 1.31 28.94 12.23
C ASP A 292 0.72 27.94 11.24
N TYR A 293 -0.51 27.53 11.48
CA TYR A 293 -1.21 26.58 10.63
C TYR A 293 -2.61 27.04 10.26
N GLU A 294 -3.00 26.79 9.02
CA GLU A 294 -4.34 27.02 8.50
C GLU A 294 -4.90 25.72 7.93
N PHE A 295 -6.12 25.37 8.36
CA PHE A 295 -6.91 24.32 7.74
C PHE A 295 -7.97 24.95 6.84
N ALA A 296 -8.03 24.47 5.60
CA ALA A 296 -9.03 24.87 4.61
C ALA A 296 -9.65 23.63 3.96
N ALA A 297 -10.84 23.80 3.41
CA ALA A 297 -11.55 22.74 2.69
C ALA A 297 -12.23 23.28 1.44
N ARG A 298 -12.31 22.46 0.41
CA ARG A 298 -12.99 22.82 -0.84
C ARG A 298 -14.51 22.71 -0.69
N THR A 299 -15.26 23.62 -1.30
CA THR A 299 -16.74 23.60 -1.30
C THR A 299 -17.30 23.58 -2.72
N ARG A 300 -18.42 22.88 -2.93
CA ARG A 300 -19.08 22.75 -4.25
C ARG A 300 -19.45 24.09 -4.94
N PRO A 301 -19.86 25.17 -4.25
CA PRO A 301 -20.29 26.39 -4.94
C PRO A 301 -19.18 27.14 -5.66
N SER A 302 -17.98 27.21 -5.07
CA SER A 302 -16.83 27.95 -5.65
C SER A 302 -15.80 27.02 -6.26
N GLY A 303 -15.71 25.77 -5.80
CA GLY A 303 -14.58 24.91 -6.10
C GLY A 303 -13.25 25.46 -5.56
N GLU A 304 -13.28 26.41 -4.63
CA GLU A 304 -12.10 27.00 -4.01
C GLU A 304 -11.90 26.48 -2.58
N PHE A 305 -10.66 26.55 -2.09
CA PHE A 305 -10.35 26.25 -0.69
C PHE A 305 -10.79 27.42 0.19
N VAL A 306 -11.72 27.14 1.11
CA VAL A 306 -12.19 28.11 2.10
C VAL A 306 -11.52 27.81 3.44
N SER A 307 -10.84 28.82 4.02
CA SER A 307 -10.26 28.74 5.36
C SER A 307 -11.33 28.38 6.39
N LYS A 308 -11.04 27.38 7.22
CA LYS A 308 -11.93 26.88 8.28
C LYS A 308 -11.40 27.15 9.67
N TYR A 309 -10.09 27.04 9.85
CA TYR A 309 -9.46 27.27 11.14
C TYR A 309 -8.03 27.74 10.95
N LYS A 310 -7.59 28.65 11.82
CA LYS A 310 -6.19 29.08 11.92
C LYS A 310 -5.75 28.97 13.36
N GLY A 311 -4.51 28.55 13.57
CA GLY A 311 -3.92 28.46 14.89
C GLY A 311 -2.42 28.72 14.84
N CYS A 312 -1.86 29.03 15.99
CA CYS A 312 -0.43 29.11 16.23
C CYS A 312 -0.12 28.20 17.40
N TYR A 313 0.85 27.30 17.25
CA TYR A 313 1.24 26.42 18.33
C TYR A 313 2.74 26.12 18.33
N THR A 314 3.31 26.05 19.53
CA THR A 314 4.69 25.62 19.76
C THR A 314 4.70 24.13 20.07
N PHE A 315 5.14 23.32 19.11
CA PHE A 315 5.24 21.88 19.27
C PHE A 315 6.50 21.52 20.06
N THR A 316 6.35 20.74 21.12
CA THR A 316 7.45 20.22 21.96
C THR A 316 7.58 18.69 21.90
N GLY A 317 6.86 18.04 20.96
CA GLY A 317 6.76 16.57 20.85
C GLY A 317 5.44 16.01 21.39
N GLY A 318 4.95 14.93 20.77
CA GLY A 318 3.89 14.06 21.34
C GLY A 318 2.46 14.61 21.37
N LYS A 319 2.24 15.87 20.99
CA LYS A 319 0.90 16.49 20.99
C LYS A 319 0.41 16.80 19.58
N ALA A 320 -0.89 16.57 19.37
CA ALA A 320 -1.61 17.02 18.19
C ALA A 320 -2.53 18.20 18.55
N VAL A 321 -2.58 19.20 17.69
CA VAL A 321 -3.40 20.40 17.84
C VAL A 321 -4.28 20.58 16.63
N GLY A 322 -5.44 21.19 16.82
CA GLY A 322 -6.37 21.39 15.73
C GLY A 322 -7.76 21.72 16.23
N TYR A 323 -8.76 21.43 15.40
CA TYR A 323 -10.12 21.84 15.68
C TYR A 323 -11.08 20.65 15.65
N ARG A 324 -11.89 20.53 16.71
CA ARG A 324 -12.79 19.37 16.90
C ARG A 324 -13.94 19.34 15.90
N ASN A 325 -14.46 20.51 15.51
CA ASN A 325 -15.59 20.68 14.60
C ASN A 325 -15.21 21.60 13.42
N LEU A 326 -14.39 21.10 12.50
CA LEU A 326 -13.83 21.88 11.39
C LEU A 326 -14.89 22.57 10.52
N PHE A 327 -16.07 21.97 10.38
CA PHE A 327 -17.13 22.47 9.50
C PHE A 327 -18.26 23.18 10.23
N ALA A 328 -18.21 23.26 11.57
CA ALA A 328 -19.28 23.83 12.40
C ALA A 328 -20.66 23.19 12.15
N ILE A 329 -20.70 21.90 11.79
CA ILE A 329 -21.95 21.16 11.53
C ILE A 329 -21.92 19.75 12.14
N PRO A 330 -23.08 19.17 12.47
CA PRO A 330 -23.18 17.78 12.91
C PRO A 330 -22.80 16.77 11.84
N TRP A 331 -22.35 15.59 12.27
CA TRP A 331 -21.93 14.48 11.41
C TRP A 331 -22.99 14.03 10.40
N PRO A 332 -24.28 13.89 10.76
CA PRO A 332 -25.30 13.51 9.79
C PRO A 332 -25.42 14.52 8.63
N SER A 333 -25.39 15.82 8.95
CA SER A 333 -25.42 16.90 7.94
C SER A 333 -24.13 16.93 7.12
N PHE A 334 -22.98 16.68 7.75
CA PHE A 334 -21.70 16.60 7.05
C PHE A 334 -21.69 15.45 6.03
N MET A 335 -22.21 14.27 6.41
CA MET A 335 -22.25 13.06 5.59
C MET A 335 -23.46 12.95 4.66
N ALA A 336 -24.36 13.93 4.65
CA ALA A 336 -25.54 13.91 3.78
C ALA A 336 -25.16 13.98 2.29
N ASP A 337 -26.01 13.44 1.41
CA ASP A 337 -25.72 13.35 -0.03
C ASP A 337 -25.57 14.74 -0.68
N ASP A 338 -26.35 15.70 -0.19
CA ASP A 338 -26.38 17.12 -0.56
C ASP A 338 -25.27 17.95 0.11
N SER A 339 -24.43 17.34 0.95
CA SER A 339 -23.32 18.04 1.62
C SER A 339 -22.41 18.78 0.65
N LEU A 340 -22.19 20.07 0.93
CA LEU A 340 -21.40 20.98 0.10
C LEU A 340 -19.90 20.66 0.09
N PHE A 341 -19.42 19.80 0.98
CA PHE A 341 -17.99 19.51 1.16
C PHE A 341 -17.47 18.35 0.32
N PHE A 342 -18.35 17.47 -0.17
CA PHE A 342 -17.96 16.32 -0.99
C PHE A 342 -18.08 16.64 -2.48
N ILE A 343 -16.98 16.91 -3.17
CA ILE A 343 -16.98 17.15 -4.62
C ILE A 343 -16.69 15.82 -5.32
N ASN A 344 -17.63 15.32 -6.14
CA ASN A 344 -17.54 14.00 -6.77
C ASN A 344 -17.27 12.86 -5.76
N GLY A 345 -17.86 12.95 -4.56
CA GLY A 345 -17.68 11.94 -3.51
C GLY A 345 -16.36 12.05 -2.73
N VAL A 346 -15.58 13.11 -2.93
CA VAL A 346 -14.29 13.32 -2.25
C VAL A 346 -14.31 14.62 -1.45
N LEU A 347 -13.86 14.54 -0.19
CA LEU A 347 -13.55 15.69 0.65
C LEU A 347 -12.11 16.12 0.37
N HIS A 348 -11.92 17.37 -0.02
CA HIS A 348 -10.60 17.96 -0.28
C HIS A 348 -10.20 18.89 0.85
N LEU A 349 -9.13 18.52 1.57
CA LEU A 349 -8.57 19.29 2.68
C LEU A 349 -7.21 19.87 2.30
N ARG A 350 -6.91 21.05 2.83
CA ARG A 350 -5.61 21.71 2.73
C ARG A 350 -5.15 22.11 4.14
N ALA A 351 -3.92 21.77 4.49
CA ALA A 351 -3.23 22.28 5.66
C ALA A 351 -2.02 23.08 5.18
N GLU A 352 -1.99 24.37 5.50
CA GLU A 352 -0.88 25.26 5.22
C GLU A 352 -0.14 25.53 6.52
N LEU A 353 1.19 25.41 6.49
CA LEU A 353 2.06 25.44 7.65
C LEU A 353 3.21 26.38 7.40
N THR A 354 3.41 27.33 8.30
CA THR A 354 4.47 28.31 8.22
C THR A 354 5.26 28.29 9.52
N ILE A 355 6.58 28.15 9.43
CA ILE A 355 7.43 28.29 10.61
C ILE A 355 7.58 29.78 10.91
N LYS A 356 7.25 30.15 12.14
CA LYS A 356 7.67 31.45 12.68
C LYS A 356 9.15 31.39 13.00
N GLN A 357 9.94 32.15 12.26
CA GLN A 357 11.28 32.52 12.72
C GLN A 357 11.08 33.48 13.89
N LEU A 358 11.59 33.10 15.06
CA LEU A 358 11.67 33.98 16.22
C LEU A 358 12.70 35.09 15.98
#